data_AF-M3D732-F1
#
_entry.id   AF-M3D732-F1
#
_cell.length_a   1.000
_cell.length_b   1.000
_cell.length_c   1.000
_cell.angle_alpha   90.00
_cell.angle_beta   90.00
_cell.angle_gamma   90.00
#
_symmetry.space_group_name_H-M   'P 1'
#
loop_
_entity.id
_entity.type
_entity.pdbx_description
1 polymer ?
#
loop_
_entity_poly.entity_id
_entity_poly.type
_entity_poly.pdbx_seq_one_letter_code
_entity_poly.pdbx_strand_id
1 'polypeptide(L)'
;MEMAGLAKIKWLSDRKSLSSRKTCAAFQASMSSFSQFLDNFSGIAEIAKSADQQCGGLAFGTLSLMLSIFVHKTQREQALDEGFAELGLALPRLQTLQNLRQEGMKDDLVSFERLEALIMTTFCQIIKLARETAEYYSSKSRRIKDAMLPEQKKNANLIDARNTLCEIRNECDILMLTRITTLHQKLEAISVDVRKTRVESAHAGSQLRRARESSDTSHLAELRQILGVQELSANVNVKKYKSLLASAFFSGSALRSKYCRPKKISMELLRGEGEFDKWWASSKSCLLLAGGSNFVDDHSSGSLNWLSYGAILAIEELRLQDRNVAFFLAQTSWSVNERKRCTIRQIIVNLIYQISAMHDDLLRSKIDRLKAAVQSAAWNENNGDAFWLKAQPLLLEIFSTFSCEEEIFIVVDRLDQCAWSEDEDEDEEDEDDSSPSSSSSYSSPTGLDMCHAIEELLHIAAEAHCHVKILLTMDTASSQKVARGRSRMSKKERKVLLLKAEWCQATDEGRSDE
;
A
#
# COMPACT_ATOMS: atom_id res chain seq x y z
N MET A 1 40.44 -67.86 -66.27
CA MET A 1 41.23 -67.82 -65.02
C MET A 1 41.50 -66.41 -64.47
N GLU A 2 41.16 -65.33 -65.18
CA GLU A 2 41.42 -63.95 -64.70
C GLU A 2 40.41 -63.39 -63.68
N MET A 3 39.18 -63.92 -63.64
CA MET A 3 38.12 -63.44 -62.72
C MET A 3 38.39 -63.79 -61.23
N ALA A 4 39.22 -64.80 -60.94
CA ALA A 4 39.54 -65.18 -59.56
C ALA A 4 40.59 -64.27 -58.89
N GLY A 5 41.44 -63.60 -59.69
CA GLY A 5 42.45 -62.66 -59.18
C GLY A 5 41.86 -61.35 -58.68
N LEU A 6 40.87 -60.80 -59.40
CA LEU A 6 40.22 -59.53 -59.05
C LEU A 6 39.36 -59.65 -57.78
N ALA A 7 38.68 -60.78 -57.57
CA ALA A 7 37.91 -61.04 -56.35
C ALA A 7 38.80 -61.11 -55.09
N LYS A 8 40.00 -61.70 -55.20
CA LYS A 8 40.96 -61.81 -54.10
C LYS A 8 41.56 -60.44 -53.72
N ILE A 9 41.86 -59.60 -54.71
CA ILE A 9 42.38 -58.25 -54.47
C ILE A 9 41.30 -57.34 -53.85
N LYS A 10 40.05 -57.42 -54.34
CA LYS A 10 38.93 -56.67 -53.77
C LYS A 10 38.63 -57.11 -52.32
N TRP A 11 38.63 -58.41 -52.05
CA TRP A 11 38.44 -58.95 -50.69
C TRP A 11 39.58 -58.55 -49.72
N LEU A 12 40.84 -58.54 -50.18
CA LEU A 12 41.97 -58.07 -49.37
C LEU A 12 41.94 -56.55 -49.12
N SER A 13 41.43 -55.76 -50.08
CA SER A 13 41.22 -54.32 -49.92
C SER A 13 40.08 -54.00 -48.95
N ASP A 14 38.94 -54.67 -49.10
CA ASP A 14 37.76 -54.50 -48.24
C ASP A 14 38.04 -54.95 -46.79
N ARG A 15 38.86 -55.98 -46.61
CA ARG A 15 39.28 -56.44 -45.28
C ARG A 15 40.28 -55.46 -44.62
N LYS A 16 41.11 -54.78 -45.40
CA LYS A 16 42.01 -53.71 -44.90
C LYS A 16 41.23 -52.44 -44.53
N SER A 17 40.19 -52.07 -45.27
CA SER A 17 39.37 -50.87 -44.99
C SER A 17 38.39 -51.05 -43.83
N LEU A 18 37.83 -52.25 -43.63
CA LEU A 18 37.03 -52.59 -42.44
C LEU A 18 37.88 -52.71 -41.17
N SER A 19 39.11 -53.22 -41.29
CA SER A 19 40.07 -53.27 -40.19
C SER A 19 40.53 -51.88 -39.77
N SER A 20 40.83 -50.98 -40.72
CA SER A 20 41.31 -49.63 -40.40
C SER A 20 40.26 -48.75 -39.74
N ARG A 21 38.98 -48.87 -40.15
CA ARG A 21 37.87 -48.15 -39.51
C ARG A 21 37.62 -48.61 -38.08
N LYS A 22 37.67 -49.92 -37.80
CA LYS A 22 37.52 -50.44 -36.43
C LYS A 22 38.68 -50.02 -35.52
N THR A 23 39.90 -50.01 -36.03
CA THR A 23 41.06 -49.53 -35.25
C THR A 23 41.00 -48.03 -35.00
N CYS A 24 40.49 -47.24 -35.96
CA CYS A 24 40.32 -45.80 -35.78
C CYS A 24 39.24 -45.47 -34.74
N ALA A 25 38.10 -46.18 -34.76
CA ALA A 25 37.04 -46.01 -33.77
C ALA A 25 37.48 -46.43 -32.35
N ALA A 26 38.19 -47.55 -32.20
CA ALA A 26 38.74 -47.98 -30.92
C ALA A 26 39.75 -46.95 -30.39
N PHE A 27 40.67 -46.49 -31.25
CA PHE A 27 41.63 -45.44 -30.91
C PHE A 27 40.95 -44.15 -30.45
N GLN A 28 39.91 -43.70 -31.16
CA GLN A 28 39.16 -42.50 -30.79
C GLN A 28 38.48 -42.66 -29.43
N ALA A 29 37.87 -43.82 -29.15
CA ALA A 29 37.25 -44.10 -27.87
C ALA A 29 38.29 -44.10 -26.72
N SER A 30 39.43 -44.75 -26.90
CA SER A 30 40.50 -44.78 -25.90
C SER A 30 41.12 -43.39 -25.67
N MET A 31 41.29 -42.59 -26.72
CA MET A 31 41.76 -41.21 -26.60
C MET A 31 40.75 -40.31 -25.87
N SER A 32 39.45 -40.52 -26.10
CA SER A 32 38.39 -39.83 -25.36
C SER A 32 38.40 -40.21 -23.87
N SER A 33 38.51 -41.50 -23.54
CA SER A 33 38.63 -41.96 -22.14
C SER A 33 39.86 -41.39 -21.45
N PHE A 34 41.01 -41.36 -22.15
CA PHE A 34 42.24 -40.79 -21.60
C PHE A 34 42.15 -39.27 -21.44
N SER A 35 41.57 -38.55 -22.40
CA SER A 35 41.33 -37.11 -22.29
C SER A 35 40.44 -36.79 -21.10
N GLN A 36 39.35 -37.55 -20.92
CA GLN A 36 38.44 -37.39 -19.78
C GLN A 36 39.15 -37.70 -18.45
N PHE A 37 39.99 -38.74 -18.42
CA PHE A 37 40.83 -39.02 -17.27
C PHE A 37 41.78 -37.85 -16.96
N LEU A 38 42.46 -37.28 -17.97
CA LEU A 38 43.35 -36.14 -17.79
C LEU A 38 42.63 -34.91 -17.26
N ASP A 39 41.44 -34.60 -17.80
CA ASP A 39 40.62 -33.48 -17.34
C ASP A 39 40.27 -33.65 -15.85
N ASN A 40 39.89 -34.86 -15.43
CA ASN A 40 39.56 -35.14 -14.04
C ASN A 40 40.80 -35.20 -13.13
N PHE A 41 41.92 -35.74 -13.63
CA PHE A 41 43.19 -35.84 -12.91
C PHE A 41 43.88 -34.47 -12.78
N SER A 42 43.62 -33.54 -13.69
CA SER A 42 44.18 -32.17 -13.65
C SER A 42 43.88 -31.47 -12.32
N GLY A 43 42.72 -31.74 -11.71
CA GLY A 43 42.40 -31.24 -10.38
C GLY A 43 43.30 -31.80 -9.27
N ILE A 44 43.67 -33.09 -9.32
CA ILE A 44 44.61 -33.69 -8.35
C ILE A 44 45.98 -33.09 -8.57
N ALA A 45 46.39 -32.99 -9.84
CA ALA A 45 47.70 -32.47 -10.22
C ALA A 45 47.88 -31.00 -9.83
N GLU A 46 46.85 -30.15 -9.97
CA GLU A 46 46.89 -28.76 -9.52
C GLU A 46 46.92 -28.63 -7.99
N ILE A 47 46.19 -29.49 -7.26
CA ILE A 47 46.29 -29.53 -5.78
C ILE A 47 47.70 -29.96 -5.36
N ALA A 48 48.25 -31.03 -5.94
CA ALA A 48 49.61 -31.49 -5.68
C ALA A 48 50.66 -30.43 -6.06
N LYS A 49 50.46 -29.73 -7.19
CA LYS A 49 51.29 -28.62 -7.64
C LYS A 49 51.25 -27.42 -6.69
N SER A 50 50.12 -27.19 -6.02
CA SER A 50 50.00 -26.17 -4.98
C SER A 50 50.80 -26.50 -3.72
N ALA A 51 51.08 -27.79 -3.48
CA ALA A 51 51.96 -28.25 -2.41
C ALA A 51 53.44 -28.26 -2.84
N ASP A 52 53.74 -28.68 -4.07
CA ASP A 52 55.07 -28.61 -4.69
C ASP A 52 54.97 -28.46 -6.22
N GLN A 53 55.50 -27.35 -6.73
CA GLN A 53 55.45 -27.00 -8.16
C GLN A 53 56.08 -28.06 -9.08
N GLN A 54 57.03 -28.87 -8.58
CA GLN A 54 57.70 -29.91 -9.35
C GLN A 54 56.80 -31.13 -9.61
N CYS A 55 55.84 -31.40 -8.72
CA CYS A 55 54.92 -32.52 -8.85
C CYS A 55 54.06 -32.41 -10.11
N GLY A 56 53.59 -31.20 -10.46
CA GLY A 56 52.80 -30.98 -11.67
C GLY A 56 53.56 -31.38 -12.95
N GLY A 57 54.81 -30.93 -13.09
CA GLY A 57 55.64 -31.26 -14.27
C GLY A 57 55.93 -32.75 -14.38
N LEU A 58 56.23 -33.42 -13.26
CA LEU A 58 56.45 -34.87 -13.21
C LEU A 58 55.20 -35.65 -13.65
N ALA A 59 54.02 -35.21 -13.22
CA ALA A 59 52.77 -35.87 -13.54
C ALA A 59 52.42 -35.81 -15.02
N PHE A 60 52.43 -34.60 -15.58
CA PHE A 60 52.16 -34.42 -17.01
C PHE A 60 53.20 -35.13 -17.88
N GLY A 61 54.48 -35.11 -17.49
CA GLY A 61 55.54 -35.85 -18.19
C GLY A 61 55.33 -37.36 -18.18
N THR A 62 55.00 -37.93 -17.01
CA THR A 62 54.78 -39.38 -16.85
C THR A 62 53.52 -39.83 -17.60
N LEU A 63 52.43 -39.07 -17.52
CA LEU A 63 51.19 -39.37 -18.24
C LEU A 63 51.32 -39.20 -19.75
N SER A 64 52.11 -38.23 -20.21
CA SER A 64 52.42 -38.06 -21.64
C SER A 64 53.23 -39.24 -22.19
N LEU A 65 54.18 -39.76 -21.42
CA LEU A 65 54.94 -40.97 -21.77
C LEU A 65 54.02 -42.18 -21.86
N MET A 66 53.13 -42.35 -20.88
CA MET A 66 52.14 -43.42 -20.87
C MET A 66 51.18 -43.31 -22.06
N LEU A 67 50.70 -42.11 -22.39
CA LEU A 67 49.85 -41.85 -23.56
C LEU A 67 50.55 -42.26 -24.86
N SER A 68 51.81 -41.85 -25.05
CA SER A 68 52.59 -42.21 -26.24
C SER A 68 52.67 -43.74 -26.42
N ILE A 69 52.91 -44.46 -25.33
CA ILE A 69 52.95 -45.92 -25.31
C ILE A 69 51.58 -46.53 -25.63
N PHE A 70 50.53 -45.94 -25.09
CA PHE A 70 49.15 -46.38 -25.23
C PHE A 70 48.63 -46.21 -26.67
N VAL A 71 48.96 -45.08 -27.31
CA VAL A 71 48.70 -44.77 -28.74
C VAL A 71 49.36 -45.82 -29.66
N HIS A 72 50.52 -46.36 -29.28
CA HIS A 72 51.25 -47.32 -30.09
C HIS A 72 50.86 -48.80 -29.87
N LYS A 73 50.05 -49.12 -28.84
CA LYS A 73 49.76 -50.51 -28.43
C LYS A 73 48.29 -50.85 -28.21
N THR A 74 47.39 -49.95 -28.59
CA THR A 74 45.91 -49.97 -28.39
C THR A 74 45.20 -51.20 -28.99
N GLN A 75 45.89 -52.07 -29.74
CA GLN A 75 45.26 -53.21 -30.40
C GLN A 75 45.01 -54.43 -29.48
N ARG A 76 45.40 -54.43 -28.19
CA ARG A 76 45.37 -55.66 -27.37
C ARG A 76 44.83 -55.62 -25.93
N GLU A 77 44.59 -54.48 -25.27
CA GLU A 77 44.24 -54.52 -23.83
C GLU A 77 43.09 -53.55 -23.46
N GLN A 78 41.84 -54.04 -23.55
CA GLN A 78 40.62 -53.37 -23.09
C GLN A 78 40.64 -53.03 -21.58
N ALA A 79 41.38 -53.80 -20.78
CA ALA A 79 41.46 -53.63 -19.32
C ALA A 79 42.05 -52.28 -18.89
N LEU A 80 42.93 -51.67 -19.70
CA LEU A 80 43.48 -50.34 -19.39
C LEU A 80 42.47 -49.23 -19.71
N ASP A 81 41.74 -49.36 -20.82
CA ASP A 81 40.65 -48.45 -21.15
C ASP A 81 39.57 -48.46 -20.07
N GLU A 82 39.17 -49.66 -19.62
CA GLU A 82 38.24 -49.85 -18.50
C GLU A 82 38.80 -49.27 -17.20
N GLY A 83 40.10 -49.48 -16.92
CA GLY A 83 40.78 -48.90 -15.78
C GLY A 83 40.79 -47.36 -15.77
N PHE A 84 41.05 -46.70 -16.91
CA PHE A 84 41.04 -45.25 -17.03
C PHE A 84 39.64 -44.66 -16.99
N ALA A 85 38.66 -45.30 -17.63
CA ALA A 85 37.28 -44.89 -17.54
C ALA A 85 36.78 -44.97 -16.10
N GLU A 86 37.12 -46.04 -15.37
CA GLU A 86 36.74 -46.22 -13.98
C GLU A 86 37.45 -45.21 -13.05
N LEU A 87 38.75 -44.97 -13.23
CA LEU A 87 39.47 -43.91 -12.50
C LEU A 87 38.91 -42.52 -12.82
N GLY A 88 38.58 -42.26 -14.09
CA GLY A 88 37.95 -41.03 -14.54
C GLY A 88 36.60 -40.80 -13.86
N LEU A 89 35.78 -41.84 -13.66
CA LEU A 89 34.50 -41.76 -12.96
C LEU A 89 34.64 -41.65 -11.44
N ALA A 90 35.69 -42.26 -10.87
CA ALA A 90 35.96 -42.27 -9.43
C ALA A 90 36.61 -40.96 -8.93
N LEU A 91 37.21 -40.17 -9.82
CA LEU A 91 37.77 -38.86 -9.50
C LEU A 91 36.64 -37.86 -9.19
N PRO A 92 36.54 -37.34 -7.95
CA PRO A 92 35.59 -36.28 -7.65
C PRO A 92 35.94 -35.03 -8.46
N ARG A 93 34.95 -34.13 -8.67
CA ARG A 93 35.22 -32.81 -9.27
C ARG A 93 35.96 -31.96 -8.25
N LEU A 94 37.28 -32.06 -8.24
CA LEU A 94 38.18 -31.41 -7.27
C LEU A 94 38.11 -29.87 -7.29
N GLN A 95 37.53 -29.30 -8.33
CA GLN A 95 37.17 -27.88 -8.39
C GLN A 95 36.25 -27.47 -7.22
N THR A 96 35.35 -28.37 -6.78
CA THR A 96 34.53 -28.18 -5.58
C THR A 96 35.37 -28.15 -4.31
N LEU A 97 36.45 -28.93 -4.23
CA LEU A 97 37.36 -28.95 -3.08
C LEU A 97 38.21 -27.69 -2.99
N GLN A 98 38.64 -27.16 -4.13
CA GLN A 98 39.38 -25.91 -4.18
C GLN A 98 38.50 -24.73 -3.71
N ASN A 99 37.21 -24.74 -4.06
CA ASN A 99 36.24 -23.77 -3.55
C ASN A 99 35.99 -23.94 -2.04
N LEU A 100 35.92 -25.18 -1.54
CA LEU A 100 35.81 -25.47 -0.10
C LEU A 100 37.03 -24.95 0.68
N ARG A 101 38.23 -25.02 0.10
CA ARG A 101 39.46 -24.47 0.70
C ARG A 101 39.44 -22.94 0.82
N GLN A 102 38.97 -22.25 -0.22
CA GLN A 102 39.01 -20.78 -0.29
C GLN A 102 38.01 -20.10 0.64
N GLU A 103 36.87 -20.73 0.91
CA GLU A 103 35.82 -20.14 1.75
C GLU A 103 36.09 -20.18 3.26
N GLY A 104 37.25 -20.68 3.70
CA GLY A 104 37.75 -20.44 5.06
C GLY A 104 36.94 -21.13 6.15
N MET A 105 36.62 -22.43 5.99
CA MET A 105 36.25 -23.28 7.13
C MET A 105 37.45 -23.43 8.08
N LYS A 106 37.63 -22.46 8.97
CA LYS A 106 38.68 -22.52 10.00
C LYS A 106 38.45 -23.63 11.03
N ASP A 107 37.21 -24.07 11.21
CA ASP A 107 36.87 -25.05 12.25
C ASP A 107 37.02 -26.52 11.78
N ASP A 108 37.08 -26.79 10.47
CA ASP A 108 37.21 -28.14 9.88
C ASP A 108 38.59 -28.42 9.27
N LEU A 109 39.63 -27.73 9.76
CA LEU A 109 41.02 -27.87 9.32
C LEU A 109 41.49 -29.33 9.28
N VAL A 110 41.13 -30.12 10.29
CA VAL A 110 41.57 -31.52 10.45
C VAL A 110 41.02 -32.44 9.34
N SER A 111 39.74 -32.28 8.97
CA SER A 111 39.13 -33.08 7.90
C SER A 111 39.69 -32.70 6.53
N PHE A 112 40.04 -31.42 6.34
CA PHE A 112 40.67 -30.96 5.10
C PHE A 112 42.11 -31.47 4.94
N GLU A 113 42.91 -31.48 6.02
CA GLU A 113 44.26 -32.06 6.03
C GLU A 113 44.25 -33.55 5.66
N ARG A 114 43.28 -34.32 6.19
CA ARG A 114 43.09 -35.73 5.84
C ARG A 114 42.80 -35.90 4.35
N LEU A 115 41.91 -35.08 3.81
CA LEU A 115 41.56 -35.10 2.39
C LEU A 115 42.76 -34.74 1.49
N GLU A 116 43.57 -33.74 1.86
CA GLU A 116 44.82 -33.41 1.17
C GLU A 116 45.80 -34.60 1.16
N ALA A 117 45.95 -35.30 2.29
CA ALA A 117 46.79 -36.50 2.38
C ALA A 117 46.32 -37.64 1.47
N LEU A 118 45.00 -37.85 1.37
CA LEU A 118 44.41 -38.85 0.47
C LEU A 118 44.61 -38.48 -1.01
N ILE A 119 44.46 -37.20 -1.36
CA ILE A 119 44.72 -36.67 -2.71
C ILE A 119 46.18 -36.89 -3.11
N MET A 120 47.12 -36.57 -2.21
CA MET A 120 48.56 -36.80 -2.44
C MET A 120 48.90 -38.28 -2.56
N THR A 121 48.26 -39.13 -1.76
CA THR A 121 48.43 -40.59 -1.86
C THR A 121 47.95 -41.12 -3.21
N THR A 122 46.77 -40.69 -3.65
CA THR A 122 46.18 -41.05 -4.94
C THR A 122 47.04 -40.56 -6.10
N PHE A 123 47.57 -39.33 -6.02
CA PHE A 123 48.51 -38.79 -6.98
C PHE A 123 49.73 -39.71 -7.15
N CYS A 124 50.38 -40.08 -6.04
CA CYS A 124 51.53 -40.98 -6.05
C CYS A 124 51.19 -42.36 -6.65
N GLN A 125 50.04 -42.93 -6.29
CA GLN A 125 49.58 -44.22 -6.83
C GLN A 125 49.34 -44.17 -8.34
N ILE A 126 48.72 -43.10 -8.85
CA ILE A 126 48.48 -42.91 -10.29
C ILE A 126 49.79 -42.73 -11.05
N ILE A 127 50.74 -41.97 -10.52
CA ILE A 127 52.08 -41.83 -11.13
C ILE A 127 52.83 -43.16 -11.14
N LYS A 128 52.75 -43.94 -10.05
CA LYS A 128 53.35 -45.26 -9.98
C LYS A 128 52.72 -46.22 -10.99
N LEU A 129 51.39 -46.23 -11.09
CA LEU A 129 50.64 -47.00 -12.09
C LEU A 129 51.08 -46.62 -13.51
N ALA A 130 51.21 -45.33 -13.80
CA ALA A 130 51.63 -44.85 -15.12
C ALA A 130 53.07 -45.26 -15.46
N ARG A 131 53.99 -45.18 -14.50
CA ARG A 131 55.38 -45.65 -14.65
C ARG A 131 55.45 -47.16 -14.90
N GLU A 132 54.76 -47.95 -14.10
CA GLU A 132 54.75 -49.40 -14.25
C GLU A 132 54.14 -49.82 -15.58
N THR A 133 53.07 -49.16 -16.02
CA THR A 133 52.45 -49.36 -17.34
C THR A 133 53.44 -49.03 -18.45
N ALA A 134 54.14 -47.90 -18.37
CA ALA A 134 55.15 -47.50 -19.34
C ALA A 134 56.31 -48.51 -19.41
N GLU A 135 56.78 -49.00 -18.26
CA GLU A 135 57.86 -49.98 -18.16
C GLU A 135 57.45 -51.36 -18.68
N TYR A 136 56.24 -51.83 -18.36
CA TYR A 136 55.65 -53.06 -18.87
C TYR A 136 55.66 -53.07 -20.39
N TYR A 137 55.22 -51.98 -21.01
CA TYR A 137 55.17 -51.91 -22.47
C TYR A 137 56.51 -51.63 -23.13
N SER A 138 57.46 -50.99 -22.47
CA SER A 138 58.77 -50.70 -23.06
C SER A 138 59.67 -51.96 -23.14
N SER A 139 59.42 -53.00 -22.33
CA SER A 139 60.25 -54.20 -22.28
C SER A 139 59.54 -55.48 -22.77
N LYS A 140 60.20 -56.27 -23.63
CA LYS A 140 59.71 -57.61 -24.03
C LYS A 140 59.85 -58.63 -22.90
N SER A 141 60.95 -58.61 -22.15
CA SER A 141 61.22 -59.55 -21.06
C SER A 141 60.30 -59.35 -19.87
N ARG A 142 59.97 -58.09 -19.55
CA ARG A 142 59.05 -57.75 -18.47
C ARG A 142 57.63 -58.25 -18.73
N ARG A 143 57.14 -58.17 -19.97
CA ARG A 143 55.83 -58.73 -20.35
C ARG A 143 55.71 -60.22 -20.13
N ILE A 144 56.77 -60.98 -20.41
CA ILE A 144 56.77 -62.44 -20.19
C ILE A 144 56.77 -62.75 -18.68
N LYS A 145 57.56 -62.00 -17.90
CA LYS A 145 57.60 -62.13 -16.44
C LYS A 145 56.25 -61.77 -15.82
N ASP A 146 55.66 -60.68 -16.26
CA ASP A 146 54.40 -60.20 -15.73
C ASP A 146 53.24 -61.10 -16.17
N ALA A 147 53.27 -61.72 -17.36
CA ALA A 147 52.26 -62.70 -17.77
C ALA A 147 52.09 -63.85 -16.76
N MET A 148 53.16 -64.24 -16.07
CA MET A 148 53.19 -65.30 -15.04
C MET A 148 52.69 -64.83 -13.67
N LEU A 149 52.48 -63.53 -13.45
CA LEU A 149 51.96 -63.00 -12.20
C LEU A 149 50.42 -63.17 -12.09
N PRO A 150 49.89 -63.46 -10.89
CA PRO A 150 48.46 -63.41 -10.63
C PRO A 150 47.86 -62.04 -10.96
N GLU A 151 46.65 -62.02 -11.49
CA GLU A 151 45.94 -60.80 -11.93
C GLU A 151 45.79 -59.76 -10.81
N GLN A 152 45.56 -60.21 -9.57
CA GLN A 152 45.52 -59.35 -8.39
C GLN A 152 46.84 -58.58 -8.16
N LYS A 153 48.00 -59.20 -8.42
CA LYS A 153 49.29 -58.52 -8.30
C LYS A 153 49.55 -57.56 -9.46
N LYS A 154 49.01 -57.84 -10.66
CA LYS A 154 49.09 -56.95 -11.82
C LYS A 154 48.28 -55.66 -11.58
N ASN A 155 47.14 -55.80 -10.92
CA ASN A 155 46.20 -54.70 -10.71
C ASN A 155 46.28 -54.08 -9.31
N ALA A 156 47.28 -54.44 -8.50
CA ALA A 156 47.38 -54.00 -7.09
C ALA A 156 47.36 -52.46 -6.95
N ASN A 157 48.18 -51.73 -7.74
CA ASN A 157 48.20 -50.26 -7.67
C ASN A 157 46.89 -49.62 -8.19
N LEU A 158 46.19 -50.29 -9.12
CA LEU A 158 44.88 -49.82 -9.61
C LEU A 158 43.81 -49.99 -8.53
N ILE A 159 43.83 -51.12 -7.81
CA ILE A 159 42.93 -51.40 -6.68
C ILE A 159 43.21 -50.42 -5.53
N ASP A 160 44.48 -50.17 -5.22
CA ASP A 160 44.87 -49.20 -4.19
C ASP A 160 44.40 -47.78 -4.55
N ALA A 161 44.60 -47.36 -5.81
CA ALA A 161 44.10 -46.07 -6.31
C ALA A 161 42.57 -45.97 -6.23
N ARG A 162 41.83 -47.05 -6.53
CA ARG A 162 40.37 -47.07 -6.38
C ARG A 162 39.94 -46.92 -4.93
N ASN A 163 40.59 -47.63 -4.02
CA ASN A 163 40.27 -47.55 -2.60
C ASN A 163 40.51 -46.12 -2.07
N THR A 164 41.66 -45.52 -2.38
CA THR A 164 41.97 -44.15 -1.96
C THR A 164 41.03 -43.13 -2.61
N LEU A 165 40.65 -43.30 -3.88
CA LEU A 165 39.62 -42.45 -4.51
C LEU A 165 38.25 -42.56 -3.85
N CYS A 166 37.86 -43.77 -3.44
CA CYS A 166 36.62 -43.98 -2.69
C CYS A 166 36.68 -43.28 -1.32
N GLU A 167 37.82 -43.31 -0.64
CA GLU A 167 38.03 -42.56 0.62
C GLU A 167 37.97 -41.05 0.40
N ILE A 168 38.60 -40.52 -0.65
CA ILE A 168 38.50 -39.09 -1.02
C ILE A 168 37.03 -38.72 -1.20
N ARG A 169 36.26 -39.52 -1.94
CA ARG A 169 34.83 -39.26 -2.15
C ARG A 169 34.06 -39.21 -0.83
N ASN A 170 34.29 -40.17 0.06
CA ASN A 170 33.62 -40.19 1.36
C ASN A 170 33.96 -38.95 2.20
N GLU A 171 35.22 -38.52 2.22
CA GLU A 171 35.63 -37.29 2.92
C GLU A 171 35.03 -36.03 2.28
N CYS A 172 34.92 -35.98 0.95
CA CYS A 172 34.22 -34.89 0.25
C CYS A 172 32.74 -34.81 0.67
N ASP A 173 32.06 -35.96 0.73
CA ASP A 173 30.65 -36.05 1.11
C ASP A 173 30.46 -35.61 2.57
N ILE A 174 31.36 -36.00 3.48
CA ILE A 174 31.37 -35.54 4.88
C ILE A 174 31.50 -34.02 4.95
N LEU A 175 32.51 -33.43 4.30
CA LEU A 175 32.72 -31.98 4.30
C LEU A 175 31.52 -31.21 3.72
N MET A 176 30.90 -31.73 2.67
CA MET A 176 29.70 -31.15 2.08
C MET A 176 28.50 -31.21 3.01
N LEU A 177 28.28 -32.33 3.71
CA LEU A 177 27.20 -32.47 4.69
C LEU A 177 27.39 -31.54 5.90
N THR A 178 28.62 -31.41 6.41
CA THR A 178 28.95 -30.44 7.45
C THR A 178 28.63 -29.02 6.99
N ARG A 179 29.02 -28.66 5.76
CA ARG A 179 28.70 -27.35 5.18
C ARG A 179 27.20 -27.08 5.09
N ILE A 180 26.43 -28.04 4.57
CA ILE A 180 24.97 -27.92 4.45
C ILE A 180 24.34 -27.69 5.82
N THR A 181 24.81 -28.41 6.85
CA THR A 181 24.33 -28.28 8.22
C THR A 181 24.63 -26.89 8.79
N THR A 182 25.85 -26.39 8.62
CA THR A 182 26.25 -25.05 9.05
C THR A 182 25.45 -23.95 8.35
N LEU A 183 25.19 -24.11 7.04
CA LEU A 183 24.34 -23.16 6.30
C LEU A 183 22.89 -23.18 6.81
N HIS A 184 22.36 -24.37 7.15
CA HIS A 184 21.02 -24.50 7.70
C HIS A 184 20.90 -23.79 9.06
N GLN A 185 21.90 -23.96 9.94
CA GLN A 185 21.96 -23.27 11.24
C GLN A 185 22.03 -21.75 11.07
N LYS A 186 22.83 -21.24 10.11
CA LYS A 186 22.90 -19.80 9.80
C LYS A 186 21.57 -19.26 9.27
N LEU A 187 20.88 -20.00 8.41
CA LEU A 187 19.55 -19.63 7.91
C LEU A 187 18.51 -19.57 9.04
N GLU A 188 18.55 -20.51 9.96
CA GLU A 188 17.66 -20.52 11.12
C GLU A 188 17.91 -19.31 12.04
N ALA A 189 19.18 -18.99 12.32
CA ALA A 189 19.54 -17.80 13.09
C ALA A 189 19.04 -16.50 12.42
N ILE A 190 19.24 -16.35 11.10
CA ILE A 190 18.72 -15.20 10.34
C ILE A 190 17.19 -15.15 10.39
N SER A 191 16.51 -16.30 10.30
CA SER A 191 15.04 -16.35 10.39
C SER A 191 14.52 -15.84 11.74
N VAL A 192 15.20 -16.19 12.83
CA VAL A 192 14.89 -15.70 14.18
C VAL A 192 15.09 -14.18 14.28
N ASP A 193 16.20 -13.66 13.76
CA ASP A 193 16.50 -12.21 13.77
C ASP A 193 15.50 -11.39 12.94
N VAL A 194 15.09 -11.89 11.77
CA VAL A 194 14.06 -11.24 10.94
C VAL A 194 12.72 -11.20 11.66
N ARG A 195 12.33 -12.29 12.33
CA ARG A 195 11.09 -12.30 13.13
C ARG A 195 11.16 -11.32 14.28
N LYS A 196 12.29 -11.26 15.00
CA LYS A 196 12.51 -10.31 16.10
C LYS A 196 12.38 -8.87 15.62
N THR A 197 13.07 -8.51 14.55
CA THR A 197 13.02 -7.17 13.94
C THR A 197 11.60 -6.79 13.50
N ARG A 198 10.84 -7.76 12.96
CA ARG A 198 9.44 -7.52 12.55
C ARG A 198 8.53 -7.22 13.75
N VAL A 199 8.71 -7.92 14.87
CA VAL A 199 7.95 -7.67 16.11
C VAL A 199 8.29 -6.30 16.69
N GLU A 200 9.57 -5.93 16.73
CA GLU A 200 10.03 -4.62 17.21
C GLU A 200 9.49 -3.48 16.34
N SER A 201 9.51 -3.64 15.01
CA SER A 201 8.95 -2.67 14.07
C SER A 201 7.43 -2.49 14.24
N ALA A 202 6.68 -3.59 14.40
CA ALA A 202 5.25 -3.54 14.68
C ALA A 202 4.94 -2.84 16.01
N HIS A 203 5.75 -3.10 17.04
CA HIS A 203 5.61 -2.46 18.34
C HIS A 203 5.86 -0.96 18.27
N ALA A 204 6.97 -0.54 17.64
CA ALA A 204 7.28 0.87 17.42
C ALA A 204 6.19 1.59 16.61
N GLY A 205 5.65 0.95 15.56
CA GLY A 205 4.52 1.47 14.79
C GLY A 205 3.26 1.68 15.65
N SER A 206 2.95 0.74 16.54
CA SER A 206 1.80 0.85 17.46
C SER A 206 1.98 1.98 18.49
N GLN A 207 3.18 2.18 19.00
CA GLN A 207 3.49 3.27 19.94
C GLN A 207 3.36 4.63 19.25
N LEU A 208 3.88 4.77 18.02
CA LEU A 208 3.79 5.99 17.25
C LEU A 208 2.33 6.37 16.95
N ARG A 209 1.50 5.38 16.63
CA ARG A 209 0.06 5.60 16.39
C ARG A 209 -0.66 6.10 17.66
N ARG A 210 -0.39 5.50 18.82
CA ARG A 210 -0.97 5.98 20.09
C ARG A 210 -0.51 7.39 20.46
N ALA A 211 0.78 7.68 20.27
CA ALA A 211 1.33 9.02 20.52
C ALA A 211 0.67 10.06 19.60
N ARG A 212 0.42 9.70 18.33
CA ARG A 212 -0.31 10.53 17.37
C ARG A 212 -1.75 10.78 17.79
N GLU A 213 -2.52 9.72 18.07
CA GLU A 213 -3.92 9.83 18.53
C GLU A 213 -4.02 10.68 19.82
N SER A 214 -3.06 10.53 20.74
CA SER A 214 -2.99 11.36 21.96
C SER A 214 -2.66 12.83 21.67
N SER A 215 -1.82 13.11 20.67
CA SER A 215 -1.49 14.48 20.27
C SER A 215 -2.67 15.15 19.57
N ASP A 216 -3.35 14.44 18.68
CA ASP A 216 -4.48 14.98 17.90
C ASP A 216 -5.67 15.28 18.80
N THR A 217 -5.96 14.39 19.75
CA THR A 217 -6.99 14.64 20.77
C THR A 217 -6.66 15.85 21.64
N SER A 218 -5.39 16.05 22.00
CA SER A 218 -4.94 17.25 22.72
C SER A 218 -5.10 18.53 21.89
N HIS A 219 -4.70 18.50 20.62
CA HIS A 219 -4.84 19.65 19.71
C HIS A 219 -6.31 19.98 19.43
N LEU A 220 -7.18 18.98 19.29
CA LEU A 220 -8.62 19.19 19.17
C LEU A 220 -9.23 19.80 20.42
N ALA A 221 -8.84 19.32 21.61
CA ALA A 221 -9.31 19.89 22.87
C ALA A 221 -8.88 21.36 23.02
N GLU A 222 -7.66 21.68 22.63
CA GLU A 222 -7.15 23.05 22.63
C GLU A 222 -7.88 23.93 21.61
N LEU A 223 -8.04 23.47 20.37
CA LEU A 223 -8.78 24.20 19.34
C LEU A 223 -10.23 24.46 19.79
N ARG A 224 -10.87 23.46 20.39
CA ARG A 224 -12.22 23.58 20.97
C ARG A 224 -12.28 24.68 22.03
N GLN A 225 -11.30 24.72 22.93
CA GLN A 225 -11.22 25.74 23.98
C GLN A 225 -11.07 27.14 23.40
N ILE A 226 -10.20 27.30 22.39
CA ILE A 226 -9.90 28.60 21.77
C ILE A 226 -11.08 29.10 20.94
N LEU A 227 -11.78 28.19 20.27
CA LEU A 227 -13.01 28.48 19.55
C LEU A 227 -14.21 28.70 20.48
N GLY A 228 -14.14 28.30 21.75
CA GLY A 228 -15.27 28.38 22.68
C GLY A 228 -16.42 27.43 22.33
N VAL A 229 -16.13 26.31 21.66
CA VAL A 229 -17.13 25.30 21.28
C VAL A 229 -17.50 24.44 22.48
N GLN A 230 -18.80 24.33 22.76
CA GLN A 230 -19.32 23.49 23.85
C GLN A 230 -19.48 22.04 23.38
N GLU A 231 -18.83 21.10 24.08
CA GLU A 231 -18.77 19.65 23.77
C GLU A 231 -20.14 18.97 23.66
N LEU A 232 -21.15 19.48 24.36
CA LEU A 232 -22.49 18.91 24.45
C LEU A 232 -23.57 19.90 24.01
N SER A 233 -23.27 20.77 23.03
CA SER A 233 -24.26 21.72 22.53
C SER A 233 -25.46 20.98 21.94
N ALA A 234 -26.67 21.46 22.21
CA ALA A 234 -27.88 20.88 21.63
C ALA A 234 -27.86 20.96 20.10
N ASN A 235 -27.17 21.97 19.55
CA ASN A 235 -27.08 22.30 18.13
C ASN A 235 -26.32 21.25 17.29
N VAL A 236 -25.57 20.34 17.92
CA VAL A 236 -24.91 19.21 17.22
C VAL A 236 -25.51 17.85 17.59
N ASN A 237 -26.55 17.83 18.44
CA ASN A 237 -27.18 16.60 18.90
C ASN A 237 -28.32 16.16 17.96
N VAL A 238 -27.94 15.49 16.87
CA VAL A 238 -28.86 14.97 15.84
C VAL A 238 -29.94 14.07 16.45
N LYS A 239 -29.60 13.18 17.38
CA LYS A 239 -30.56 12.23 17.97
C LYS A 239 -31.66 12.93 18.76
N LYS A 240 -31.28 13.88 19.62
CA LYS A 240 -32.24 14.66 20.42
C LYS A 240 -33.15 15.49 19.52
N TYR A 241 -32.59 16.17 18.53
CA TYR A 241 -33.37 17.01 17.62
C TYR A 241 -34.28 16.18 16.71
N LYS A 242 -33.83 15.03 16.21
CA LYS A 242 -34.67 14.08 15.46
C LYS A 242 -35.86 13.60 16.27
N SER A 243 -35.66 13.29 17.55
CA SER A 243 -36.76 12.91 18.45
C SER A 243 -37.75 14.04 18.66
N LEU A 244 -37.26 15.28 18.79
CA LEU A 244 -38.11 16.48 18.89
C LEU A 244 -38.99 16.61 17.63
N LEU A 245 -38.37 16.65 16.45
CA LEU A 245 -39.09 16.78 15.18
C LEU A 245 -40.05 15.60 14.94
N ALA A 246 -39.63 14.37 15.26
CA ALA A 246 -40.51 13.21 15.16
C ALA A 246 -41.75 13.35 16.05
N SER A 247 -41.57 13.85 17.27
CA SER A 247 -42.71 14.12 18.16
C SER A 247 -43.60 15.26 17.71
N ALA A 248 -43.04 16.26 17.01
CA ALA A 248 -43.79 17.37 16.46
C ALA A 248 -44.64 17.01 15.23
N PHE A 249 -44.12 16.16 14.35
CA PHE A 249 -44.74 15.89 13.06
C PHE A 249 -45.36 14.50 12.93
N PHE A 250 -44.87 13.49 13.67
CA PHE A 250 -45.22 12.08 13.43
C PHE A 250 -45.78 11.34 14.66
N SER A 251 -45.57 11.85 15.87
CA SER A 251 -46.26 11.29 17.05
C SER A 251 -47.73 11.63 16.96
N GLY A 252 -48.56 10.64 16.64
CA GLY A 252 -50.00 10.75 16.37
C GLY A 252 -50.87 11.23 17.53
N SER A 253 -50.55 12.37 18.13
CA SER A 253 -51.47 13.07 19.02
C SER A 253 -52.72 13.38 18.21
N ALA A 254 -53.84 12.77 18.61
CA ALA A 254 -55.12 12.79 17.93
C ALA A 254 -55.78 14.19 17.83
N LEU A 255 -55.05 15.26 18.16
CA LEU A 255 -55.54 16.63 18.29
C LEU A 255 -55.25 17.53 17.08
N ARG A 256 -54.37 17.13 16.15
CA ARG A 256 -54.09 17.93 14.94
C ARG A 256 -54.90 17.41 13.76
N SER A 257 -56.07 18.04 13.54
CA SER A 257 -57.00 17.94 12.40
C SER A 257 -57.33 16.54 11.88
N LYS A 258 -58.62 16.20 11.80
CA LYS A 258 -59.10 14.94 11.23
C LYS A 258 -58.75 14.72 9.75
N TYR A 259 -58.18 15.72 9.05
CA TYR A 259 -58.27 15.79 7.59
C TYR A 259 -56.96 15.51 6.84
N CYS A 260 -55.77 15.77 7.39
CA CYS A 260 -54.50 15.48 6.69
C CYS A 260 -53.38 15.06 7.66
N ARG A 261 -52.70 13.95 7.36
CA ARG A 261 -51.47 13.55 8.05
C ARG A 261 -50.26 13.93 7.20
N PRO A 262 -49.22 14.58 7.77
CA PRO A 262 -47.98 14.79 7.06
C PRO A 262 -47.38 13.46 6.60
N LYS A 263 -47.03 13.39 5.31
CA LYS A 263 -46.31 12.24 4.76
C LYS A 263 -44.97 12.13 5.45
N LYS A 264 -44.60 10.92 5.86
CA LYS A 264 -43.28 10.67 6.46
C LYS A 264 -42.20 10.96 5.42
N ILE A 265 -41.34 11.92 5.72
CA ILE A 265 -40.20 12.26 4.87
C ILE A 265 -39.17 11.12 4.87
N SER A 266 -38.60 10.85 3.70
CA SER A 266 -37.56 9.85 3.48
C SER A 266 -36.49 10.42 2.55
N MET A 267 -35.30 9.81 2.52
CA MET A 267 -34.26 10.18 1.54
C MET A 267 -34.73 10.00 0.10
N GLU A 268 -35.62 9.03 -0.18
CA GLU A 268 -36.22 8.83 -1.49
C GLU A 268 -37.11 10.02 -1.89
N LEU A 269 -37.91 10.54 -0.95
CA LEU A 269 -38.74 11.72 -1.19
C LEU A 269 -37.86 12.96 -1.43
N LEU A 270 -36.81 13.14 -0.62
CA LEU A 270 -35.86 14.23 -0.79
C LEU A 270 -35.17 14.18 -2.16
N ARG A 271 -34.66 12.99 -2.57
CA ARG A 271 -34.05 12.78 -3.90
C ARG A 271 -35.05 12.80 -5.05
N GLY A 272 -36.34 12.69 -4.77
CA GLY A 272 -37.39 12.93 -5.77
C GLY A 272 -37.44 14.39 -6.22
N GLU A 273 -36.97 15.33 -5.38
CA GLU A 273 -36.87 16.73 -5.76
C GLU A 273 -35.61 17.01 -6.58
N GLY A 274 -35.80 17.58 -7.76
CA GLY A 274 -34.72 17.79 -8.73
C GLY A 274 -33.57 18.65 -8.21
N GLU A 275 -33.83 19.69 -7.42
CA GLU A 275 -32.78 20.55 -6.85
C GLU A 275 -31.95 19.82 -5.78
N PHE A 276 -32.60 19.02 -4.93
CA PHE A 276 -31.93 18.25 -3.89
C PHE A 276 -31.10 17.11 -4.50
N ASP A 277 -31.64 16.38 -5.48
CA ASP A 277 -30.89 15.33 -6.17
C ASP A 277 -29.68 15.90 -6.93
N LYS A 278 -29.84 17.05 -7.61
CA LYS A 278 -28.72 17.76 -8.23
C LYS A 278 -27.63 18.12 -7.24
N TRP A 279 -27.99 18.63 -6.06
CA TRP A 279 -27.04 18.94 -5.00
C TRP A 279 -26.32 17.68 -4.50
N TRP A 280 -27.10 16.63 -4.20
CA TRP A 280 -26.60 15.36 -3.67
C TRP A 280 -25.62 14.68 -4.64
N ALA A 281 -25.99 14.60 -5.91
CA ALA A 281 -25.26 13.91 -6.97
C ALA A 281 -24.17 14.78 -7.65
N SER A 282 -24.11 16.09 -7.36
CA SER A 282 -23.11 16.98 -7.95
C SER A 282 -21.70 16.47 -7.65
N SER A 283 -20.80 16.47 -8.64
CA SER A 283 -19.36 16.23 -8.40
C SER A 283 -18.58 17.55 -8.21
N LYS A 284 -19.29 18.66 -8.00
CA LYS A 284 -18.75 20.01 -7.92
C LYS A 284 -19.25 20.70 -6.66
N SER A 285 -18.48 21.67 -6.19
CA SER A 285 -18.90 22.55 -5.11
C SER A 285 -20.21 23.27 -5.47
N CYS A 286 -21.17 23.23 -4.56
CA CYS A 286 -22.48 23.83 -4.75
C CYS A 286 -23.14 24.11 -3.39
N LEU A 287 -24.08 25.04 -3.39
CA LEU A 287 -24.89 25.38 -2.24
C LEU A 287 -26.36 25.22 -2.61
N LEU A 288 -27.09 24.41 -1.86
CA LEU A 288 -28.54 24.29 -1.96
C LEU A 288 -29.19 25.12 -0.85
N LEU A 289 -29.96 26.13 -1.26
CA LEU A 289 -30.84 26.90 -0.38
C LEU A 289 -32.26 26.35 -0.51
N ALA A 290 -32.79 25.79 0.58
CA ALA A 290 -34.10 25.15 0.61
C ALA A 290 -35.03 25.80 1.66
N GLY A 291 -36.14 26.37 1.21
CA GLY A 291 -37.16 26.96 2.08
C GLY A 291 -38.35 26.01 2.26
N GLY A 292 -38.61 25.56 3.49
CA GLY A 292 -39.72 24.67 3.80
C GLY A 292 -40.95 25.42 4.32
N SER A 293 -42.14 25.03 3.86
CA SER A 293 -43.42 25.47 4.43
C SER A 293 -44.13 24.28 5.09
N ASN A 294 -44.57 24.47 6.34
CA ASN A 294 -45.39 23.49 7.04
C ASN A 294 -46.80 23.46 6.44
N PHE A 295 -47.49 22.32 6.54
CA PHE A 295 -48.86 22.19 6.02
C PHE A 295 -49.89 23.09 6.72
N VAL A 296 -49.69 23.35 8.01
CA VAL A 296 -50.51 24.32 8.74
C VAL A 296 -49.90 25.68 8.48
N ASP A 297 -50.68 26.62 7.91
CA ASP A 297 -50.35 28.04 7.72
C ASP A 297 -50.21 28.76 9.07
N ASP A 298 -49.35 28.24 9.93
CA ASP A 298 -48.77 28.97 11.03
C ASP A 298 -47.58 29.71 10.44
N HIS A 299 -47.84 30.90 9.90
CA HIS A 299 -46.82 31.78 9.33
C HIS A 299 -45.79 32.27 10.38
N SER A 300 -45.86 31.79 11.62
CA SER A 300 -44.85 32.09 12.63
C SER A 300 -43.52 31.41 12.30
N SER A 301 -42.53 32.23 11.98
CA SER A 301 -41.14 31.83 11.73
C SER A 301 -40.55 31.02 12.90
N GLY A 302 -41.04 31.21 14.13
CA GLY A 302 -40.57 30.51 15.33
C GLY A 302 -40.97 29.03 15.45
N SER A 303 -41.86 28.51 14.60
CA SER A 303 -42.31 27.12 14.65
C SER A 303 -41.24 26.14 14.15
N LEU A 304 -41.31 24.86 14.53
CA LEU A 304 -40.45 23.80 13.95
C LEU A 304 -40.79 23.64 12.46
N ASN A 305 -39.79 23.39 11.61
CA ASN A 305 -40.00 23.17 10.18
C ASN A 305 -39.88 21.67 9.84
N TRP A 306 -40.78 21.15 9.01
CA TRP A 306 -40.72 19.76 8.57
C TRP A 306 -39.43 19.44 7.79
N LEU A 307 -38.90 20.42 7.02
CA LEU A 307 -37.69 20.28 6.23
C LEU A 307 -36.45 20.06 7.09
N SER A 308 -36.47 20.49 8.35
CA SER A 308 -35.41 20.20 9.32
C SER A 308 -35.23 18.72 9.57
N TYR A 309 -36.29 17.93 9.46
CA TYR A 309 -36.17 16.47 9.51
C TYR A 309 -35.43 15.96 8.26
N GLY A 310 -35.61 16.61 7.11
CA GLY A 310 -34.86 16.30 5.88
C GLY A 310 -33.37 16.60 5.99
N ALA A 311 -33.01 17.73 6.61
CA ALA A 311 -31.61 18.04 6.92
C ALA A 311 -30.98 16.96 7.81
N ILE A 312 -31.71 16.48 8.83
CA ILE A 312 -31.25 15.37 9.68
C ILE A 312 -31.05 14.09 8.87
N LEU A 313 -32.01 13.72 8.01
CA LEU A 313 -31.89 12.53 7.18
C LEU A 313 -30.66 12.61 6.26
N ALA A 314 -30.38 13.77 5.69
CA ALA A 314 -29.17 14.00 4.90
C ALA A 314 -27.90 13.80 5.75
N ILE A 315 -27.84 14.37 6.96
CA ILE A 315 -26.69 14.19 7.87
C ILE A 315 -26.49 12.72 8.25
N GLU A 316 -27.57 12.01 8.59
CA GLU A 316 -27.50 10.59 8.94
C GLU A 316 -27.05 9.72 7.77
N GLU A 317 -27.59 9.95 6.57
CA GLU A 317 -27.19 9.23 5.35
C GLU A 317 -25.71 9.49 5.00
N LEU A 318 -25.24 10.74 5.11
CA LEU A 318 -23.83 11.08 4.89
C LEU A 318 -22.91 10.37 5.88
N ARG A 319 -23.30 10.30 7.16
CA ARG A 319 -22.57 9.56 8.20
C ARG A 319 -22.58 8.04 7.95
N LEU A 320 -23.70 7.49 7.49
CA LEU A 320 -23.80 6.06 7.14
C LEU A 320 -22.88 5.69 5.97
N GLN A 321 -22.67 6.63 5.05
CA GLN A 321 -21.75 6.48 3.92
C GLN A 321 -20.29 6.83 4.27
N ASP A 322 -19.97 7.08 5.53
CA ASP A 322 -18.63 7.49 6.01
C ASP A 322 -18.08 8.72 5.27
N ARG A 323 -18.97 9.67 4.92
CA ARG A 323 -18.60 10.91 4.24
C ARG A 323 -18.31 12.02 5.26
N ASN A 324 -17.39 12.91 4.89
CA ASN A 324 -17.03 14.10 5.67
C ASN A 324 -18.22 15.07 5.75
N VAL A 325 -18.87 15.17 6.91
CA VAL A 325 -20.03 16.04 7.13
C VAL A 325 -19.90 16.87 8.39
N ALA A 326 -19.96 18.19 8.24
CA ALA A 326 -20.06 19.16 9.32
C ALA A 326 -21.48 19.73 9.32
N PHE A 327 -22.05 19.97 10.49
CA PHE A 327 -23.42 20.48 10.55
C PHE A 327 -23.69 21.32 11.79
N PHE A 328 -24.74 22.13 11.70
CA PHE A 328 -25.23 22.92 12.82
C PHE A 328 -26.76 23.05 12.75
N LEU A 329 -27.43 22.83 13.87
CA LEU A 329 -28.88 22.90 13.99
C LEU A 329 -29.24 24.18 14.74
N ALA A 330 -29.66 25.24 14.05
CA ALA A 330 -29.92 26.54 14.66
C ALA A 330 -31.13 26.52 15.60
N GLN A 331 -32.13 25.70 15.28
CA GLN A 331 -33.27 25.41 16.14
C GLN A 331 -33.11 24.05 16.82
N THR A 332 -33.32 23.99 18.14
CA THR A 332 -33.20 22.73 18.92
C THR A 332 -34.31 22.55 19.96
N SER A 333 -35.30 23.44 19.95
CA SER A 333 -36.47 23.46 20.83
C SER A 333 -37.72 23.85 20.04
N TRP A 334 -38.90 23.59 20.62
CA TRP A 334 -40.21 23.88 20.01
C TRP A 334 -40.39 25.35 19.59
N SER A 335 -39.89 26.27 20.41
CA SER A 335 -39.80 27.68 20.10
C SER A 335 -38.36 28.15 20.37
N VAL A 336 -37.89 29.09 19.56
CA VAL A 336 -36.62 29.78 19.77
C VAL A 336 -36.95 31.21 20.19
N ASN A 337 -36.84 31.50 21.48
CA ASN A 337 -36.90 32.88 21.95
C ASN A 337 -35.69 33.64 21.39
N GLU A 338 -35.83 34.91 21.05
CA GLU A 338 -34.74 35.78 20.54
C GLU A 338 -33.45 35.63 21.34
N ARG A 339 -33.54 35.67 22.68
CA ARG A 339 -32.39 35.51 23.59
C ARG A 339 -31.64 34.18 23.49
N LYS A 340 -32.24 33.18 22.84
CA LYS A 340 -31.68 31.84 22.63
C LYS A 340 -31.30 31.57 21.18
N ARG A 341 -31.53 32.53 20.27
CA ARG A 341 -31.09 32.41 18.88
C ARG A 341 -29.57 32.35 18.84
N CYS A 342 -29.06 31.48 17.99
CA CYS A 342 -27.63 31.35 17.79
C CYS A 342 -27.13 32.44 16.85
N THR A 343 -25.88 32.89 17.01
CA THR A 343 -25.26 33.84 16.08
C THR A 343 -24.60 33.09 14.92
N ILE A 344 -24.43 33.74 13.77
CA ILE A 344 -23.65 33.16 12.66
C ILE A 344 -22.24 32.77 13.10
N ARG A 345 -21.66 33.56 14.02
CA ARG A 345 -20.35 33.29 14.60
C ARG A 345 -20.32 31.92 15.29
N GLN A 346 -21.33 31.58 16.07
CA GLN A 346 -21.43 30.26 16.71
C GLN A 346 -21.52 29.13 15.68
N ILE A 347 -22.27 29.32 14.59
CA ILE A 347 -22.35 28.34 13.49
C ILE A 347 -20.95 28.12 12.90
N ILE A 348 -20.30 29.18 12.43
CA ILE A 348 -19.03 29.09 11.72
C ILE A 348 -17.92 28.53 12.60
N VAL A 349 -17.85 28.95 13.86
CA VAL A 349 -16.91 28.41 14.86
C VAL A 349 -17.10 26.89 15.05
N ASN A 350 -18.35 26.41 15.14
CA ASN A 350 -18.65 24.98 15.26
C ASN A 350 -18.33 24.21 13.98
N LEU A 351 -18.56 24.80 12.81
CA LEU A 351 -18.21 24.20 11.52
C LEU A 351 -16.70 24.10 11.36
N ILE A 352 -15.94 25.15 11.69
CA ILE A 352 -14.47 25.14 11.69
C ILE A 352 -13.93 24.02 12.57
N TYR A 353 -14.48 23.88 13.79
CA TYR A 353 -14.09 22.81 14.70
C TYR A 353 -14.34 21.41 14.10
N GLN A 354 -15.56 21.17 13.58
CA GLN A 354 -15.92 19.89 12.98
C GLN A 354 -15.08 19.56 11.76
N ILE A 355 -14.88 20.51 10.84
CA ILE A 355 -14.07 20.32 9.64
C ILE A 355 -12.61 20.08 10.02
N SER A 356 -12.09 20.79 11.02
CA SER A 356 -10.72 20.58 11.48
C SER A 356 -10.54 19.18 12.11
N ALA A 357 -11.58 18.64 12.73
CA ALA A 357 -11.60 17.28 13.27
C ALA A 357 -11.68 16.18 12.20
N MET A 358 -11.97 16.52 10.94
CA MET A 358 -11.96 15.56 9.83
C MET A 358 -10.56 15.31 9.28
N HIS A 359 -9.56 16.15 9.62
CA HIS A 359 -8.24 16.09 9.02
C HIS A 359 -7.11 16.26 10.05
N ASP A 360 -6.59 15.15 10.56
CA ASP A 360 -5.58 15.12 11.64
C ASP A 360 -4.33 15.98 11.35
N ASP A 361 -3.85 15.99 10.09
CA ASP A 361 -2.64 16.71 9.73
C ASP A 361 -2.83 18.24 9.69
N LEU A 362 -4.07 18.74 9.57
CA LEU A 362 -4.37 20.17 9.64
C LEU A 362 -4.05 20.69 11.04
N LEU A 363 -4.48 19.94 12.06
CA LEU A 363 -4.28 20.30 13.47
C LEU A 363 -2.82 20.29 13.87
N ARG A 364 -1.98 19.47 13.22
CA ARG A 364 -0.55 19.44 13.53
C ARG A 364 0.23 20.57 12.86
N SER A 365 -0.14 20.89 11.62
CA SER A 365 0.65 21.82 10.80
C SER A 365 0.19 23.27 10.91
N LYS A 366 -1.09 23.53 11.18
CA LYS A 366 -1.70 24.86 11.09
C LYS A 366 -2.37 25.36 12.37
N ILE A 367 -2.31 24.62 13.49
CA ILE A 367 -2.99 25.02 14.72
C ILE A 367 -2.57 26.41 15.21
N ASP A 368 -1.28 26.75 15.16
CA ASP A 368 -0.82 28.08 15.63
C ASP A 368 -1.38 29.23 14.77
N ARG A 369 -1.58 29.00 13.47
CA ARG A 369 -2.23 29.97 12.59
C ARG A 369 -3.73 30.09 12.88
N LEU A 370 -4.41 28.96 13.08
CA LEU A 370 -5.80 28.91 13.51
C LEU A 370 -5.98 29.70 14.82
N LYS A 371 -5.09 29.50 15.79
CA LYS A 371 -5.07 30.24 17.05
C LYS A 371 -4.90 31.74 16.83
N ALA A 372 -3.90 32.14 16.04
CA ALA A 372 -3.64 33.55 15.75
C ALA A 372 -4.84 34.23 15.07
N ALA A 373 -5.53 33.54 14.16
CA ALA A 373 -6.73 34.05 13.51
C ALA A 373 -7.89 34.23 14.50
N VAL A 374 -8.18 33.19 15.30
CA VAL A 374 -9.29 33.18 16.28
C VAL A 374 -9.06 34.15 17.44
N GLN A 375 -7.81 34.38 17.84
CA GLN A 375 -7.45 35.33 18.90
C GLN A 375 -7.35 36.78 18.42
N SER A 376 -7.49 37.04 17.12
CA SER A 376 -7.42 38.40 16.59
C SER A 376 -8.58 39.28 17.08
N ALA A 377 -8.37 40.60 17.16
CA ALA A 377 -9.40 41.54 17.60
C ALA A 377 -10.64 41.47 16.70
N ALA A 378 -10.45 41.46 15.37
CA ALA A 378 -11.51 41.36 14.37
C ALA A 378 -12.38 40.08 14.52
N TRP A 379 -11.80 38.97 15.00
CA TRP A 379 -12.58 37.76 15.28
C TRP A 379 -13.56 37.96 16.43
N ASN A 380 -13.19 38.79 17.41
CA ASN A 380 -13.94 39.01 18.63
C ASN A 380 -14.85 40.25 18.58
N GLU A 381 -14.74 41.06 17.55
CA GLU A 381 -15.64 42.19 17.31
C GLU A 381 -17.08 41.71 17.07
N ASN A 382 -18.05 42.46 17.61
CA ASN A 382 -19.47 42.22 17.35
C ASN A 382 -19.89 42.66 15.93
N ASN A 383 -18.98 43.28 15.18
CA ASN A 383 -19.19 43.62 13.79
C ASN A 383 -19.06 42.35 12.94
N GLY A 384 -20.15 41.97 12.30
CA GLY A 384 -20.22 40.78 11.48
C GLY A 384 -19.29 40.80 10.26
N ASP A 385 -19.06 41.96 9.63
CA ASP A 385 -18.16 42.10 8.49
C ASP A 385 -16.70 41.87 8.91
N ALA A 386 -16.33 42.41 10.07
CA ALA A 386 -14.99 42.22 10.64
C ALA A 386 -14.74 40.73 10.98
N PHE A 387 -15.77 40.04 11.47
CA PHE A 387 -15.72 38.60 11.69
C PHE A 387 -15.51 37.82 10.38
N TRP A 388 -16.32 38.09 9.34
CA TRP A 388 -16.21 37.39 8.05
C TRP A 388 -14.88 37.63 7.35
N LEU A 389 -14.34 38.85 7.44
CA LEU A 389 -13.01 39.19 6.92
C LEU A 389 -11.90 38.29 7.48
N LYS A 390 -12.11 37.68 8.65
CA LYS A 390 -11.20 36.67 9.24
C LYS A 390 -11.68 35.23 9.01
N ALA A 391 -12.98 34.98 9.13
CA ALA A 391 -13.53 33.62 9.05
C ALA A 391 -13.44 33.03 7.64
N GLN A 392 -13.70 33.81 6.60
CA GLN A 392 -13.70 33.35 5.22
C GLN A 392 -12.29 32.90 4.75
N PRO A 393 -11.21 33.70 4.87
CA PRO A 393 -9.87 33.24 4.54
C PRO A 393 -9.43 32.02 5.35
N LEU A 394 -9.83 31.95 6.62
CA LEU A 394 -9.50 30.82 7.48
C LEU A 394 -10.17 29.52 7.01
N LEU A 395 -11.46 29.57 6.66
CA LEU A 395 -12.18 28.43 6.09
C LEU A 395 -11.56 27.98 4.76
N LEU A 396 -11.21 28.92 3.88
CA LEU A 396 -10.52 28.59 2.63
C LEU A 396 -9.14 27.96 2.88
N GLU A 397 -8.39 28.44 3.88
CA GLU A 397 -7.11 27.82 4.28
C GLU A 397 -7.31 26.42 4.86
N ILE A 398 -8.39 26.17 5.60
CA ILE A 398 -8.75 24.82 6.08
C ILE A 398 -9.11 23.93 4.89
N PHE A 399 -9.96 24.39 3.97
CA PHE A 399 -10.33 23.61 2.79
C PHE A 399 -9.15 23.30 1.87
N SER A 400 -8.12 24.16 1.86
CA SER A 400 -6.89 23.92 1.10
C SER A 400 -6.04 22.75 1.59
N THR A 401 -6.30 22.20 2.79
CA THR A 401 -5.57 21.02 3.26
C THR A 401 -6.16 19.70 2.78
N PHE A 402 -7.41 19.73 2.33
CA PHE A 402 -8.05 18.57 1.72
C PHE A 402 -7.61 18.46 0.25
N SER A 403 -7.58 17.24 -0.27
CA SER A 403 -7.34 16.99 -1.68
C SER A 403 -8.46 17.56 -2.55
N CYS A 404 -8.15 17.90 -3.81
CA CYS A 404 -9.14 18.48 -4.72
C CYS A 404 -10.31 17.54 -5.07
N GLU A 405 -10.15 16.23 -4.85
CA GLU A 405 -11.16 15.20 -5.11
C GLU A 405 -12.04 14.92 -3.87
N GLU A 406 -11.64 15.38 -2.68
CA GLU A 406 -12.42 15.17 -1.47
C GLU A 406 -13.71 15.99 -1.46
N GLU A 407 -14.79 15.35 -1.00
CA GLU A 407 -16.09 16.00 -0.83
C GLU A 407 -16.34 16.31 0.66
N ILE A 408 -16.67 17.56 0.96
CA ILE A 408 -17.05 18.00 2.31
C ILE A 408 -18.48 18.53 2.27
N PHE A 409 -19.32 17.95 3.10
CA PHE A 409 -20.71 18.33 3.24
C PHE A 409 -20.88 19.25 4.44
N ILE A 410 -21.57 20.37 4.24
CA ILE A 410 -21.94 21.31 5.30
C ILE A 410 -23.45 21.40 5.35
N VAL A 411 -24.07 21.12 6.50
CA VAL A 411 -25.52 21.22 6.67
C VAL A 411 -25.84 22.20 7.78
N VAL A 412 -26.48 23.33 7.45
CA VAL A 412 -26.97 24.29 8.43
C VAL A 412 -28.49 24.29 8.39
N ASP A 413 -29.10 23.79 9.47
CA ASP A 413 -30.55 23.73 9.58
C ASP A 413 -31.11 25.00 10.23
N ARG A 414 -32.16 25.57 9.63
CA ARG A 414 -32.90 26.75 10.12
C ARG A 414 -32.04 28.00 10.28
N LEU A 415 -31.31 28.37 9.22
CA LEU A 415 -30.48 29.57 9.23
C LEU A 415 -31.29 30.84 9.55
N ASP A 416 -32.56 30.89 9.18
CA ASP A 416 -33.52 31.95 9.53
C ASP A 416 -33.74 32.13 11.04
N GLN A 417 -33.44 31.12 11.86
CA GLN A 417 -33.61 31.17 13.33
C GLN A 417 -32.37 31.70 14.08
N CYS A 418 -31.40 32.22 13.35
CA CYS A 418 -30.26 32.90 13.95
C CYS A 418 -30.62 34.33 14.40
N ALA A 419 -29.79 34.89 15.27
CA ALA A 419 -29.91 36.29 15.67
C ALA A 419 -29.34 37.16 14.54
N TRP A 420 -30.23 37.80 13.78
CA TRP A 420 -29.90 38.74 12.72
C TRP A 420 -30.20 40.17 13.19
N SER A 421 -29.54 41.17 12.61
CA SER A 421 -29.69 42.57 13.02
C SER A 421 -30.96 43.25 12.52
N GLU A 422 -31.70 42.64 11.60
CA GLU A 422 -32.87 43.24 10.94
C GLU A 422 -34.18 43.06 11.74
N ASP A 423 -34.15 42.36 12.88
CA ASP A 423 -35.35 42.01 13.63
C ASP A 423 -35.92 43.17 14.50
N GLU A 424 -35.29 44.36 14.55
CA GLU A 424 -35.64 45.43 15.50
C GLU A 424 -36.51 46.56 14.92
N ASP A 425 -36.72 46.66 13.60
CA ASP A 425 -37.26 47.89 12.97
C ASP A 425 -38.70 47.78 12.40
N GLU A 426 -39.36 46.61 12.41
CA GLU A 426 -40.67 46.44 11.74
C GLU A 426 -41.91 46.77 12.61
N ASP A 427 -41.76 47.04 13.91
CA ASP A 427 -42.89 47.20 14.85
C ASP A 427 -43.27 48.68 15.18
N GLU A 428 -42.61 49.70 14.58
CA GLU A 428 -42.88 51.12 14.90
C GLU A 428 -43.84 51.85 13.92
N GLU A 429 -44.50 51.18 12.96
CA GLU A 429 -45.27 51.88 11.91
C GLU A 429 -46.72 52.30 12.26
N ASP A 430 -47.24 52.10 13.47
CA ASP A 430 -48.66 52.38 13.79
C ASP A 430 -48.94 53.53 14.79
N GLU A 431 -47.96 54.37 15.17
CA GLU A 431 -48.26 55.61 15.89
C GLU A 431 -48.59 56.76 14.92
N ASP A 432 -49.87 56.80 14.53
CA ASP A 432 -50.60 57.97 14.03
C ASP A 432 -50.35 59.20 14.95
N ASP A 433 -49.40 60.08 14.62
CA ASP A 433 -49.63 61.53 14.75
C ASP A 433 -48.62 62.42 14.02
N SER A 434 -49.01 62.87 12.82
CA SER A 434 -49.06 64.30 12.48
C SER A 434 -47.89 65.21 12.92
N SER A 435 -46.62 64.87 12.63
CA SER A 435 -45.52 65.84 12.76
C SER A 435 -44.44 65.67 11.68
N PRO A 436 -44.20 66.67 10.82
CA PRO A 436 -43.14 66.62 9.82
C PRO A 436 -41.80 66.97 10.47
N SER A 437 -41.20 66.04 11.22
CA SER A 437 -39.81 66.17 11.65
C SER A 437 -38.89 65.54 10.62
N SER A 438 -38.25 66.40 9.83
CA SER A 438 -37.14 66.08 8.96
C SER A 438 -35.91 65.67 9.78
N SER A 439 -35.85 64.40 10.18
CA SER A 439 -34.61 63.77 10.65
C SER A 439 -34.39 62.53 9.80
N SER A 440 -33.54 62.67 8.77
CA SER A 440 -32.99 61.52 8.06
C SER A 440 -32.12 60.74 9.04
N SER A 441 -32.74 59.79 9.72
CA SER A 441 -32.06 58.74 10.46
C SER A 441 -31.23 57.95 9.45
N TYR A 442 -29.92 58.24 9.40
CA TYR A 442 -28.94 57.35 8.79
C TYR A 442 -28.83 56.14 9.71
N SER A 443 -29.73 55.17 9.54
CA SER A 443 -29.58 53.82 10.08
C SER A 443 -28.24 53.28 9.58
N SER A 444 -27.26 53.17 10.49
CA SER A 444 -25.93 52.71 10.13
C SER A 444 -26.02 51.29 9.57
N PRO A 445 -25.54 51.02 8.34
CA PRO A 445 -25.71 49.75 7.63
C PRO A 445 -24.79 48.63 8.15
N THR A 446 -24.44 48.65 9.44
CA THR A 446 -23.44 47.76 10.04
C THR A 446 -24.03 46.49 10.66
N GLY A 447 -25.32 46.23 10.41
CA GLY A 447 -26.00 45.02 10.80
C GLY A 447 -25.67 43.86 9.84
N LEU A 448 -25.36 42.69 10.39
CA LEU A 448 -25.10 41.51 9.58
C LEU A 448 -26.43 40.85 9.18
N ASP A 449 -26.79 40.99 7.90
CA ASP A 449 -27.94 40.32 7.28
C ASP A 449 -27.62 38.84 6.95
N MET A 450 -28.61 37.98 7.10
CA MET A 450 -28.63 36.60 6.61
C MET A 450 -28.20 36.49 5.15
N CYS A 451 -28.63 37.42 4.27
CA CYS A 451 -28.24 37.39 2.86
C CYS A 451 -26.73 37.49 2.68
N HIS A 452 -26.08 38.38 3.44
CA HIS A 452 -24.62 38.54 3.39
C HIS A 452 -23.90 37.26 3.86
N ALA A 453 -24.37 36.62 4.93
CA ALA A 453 -23.81 35.34 5.38
C ALA A 453 -23.93 34.23 4.32
N ILE A 454 -25.04 34.18 3.56
CA ILE A 454 -25.21 33.23 2.46
C ILE A 454 -24.27 33.54 1.30
N GLU A 455 -24.06 34.82 0.97
CA GLU A 455 -23.09 35.25 -0.05
C GLU A 455 -21.66 34.83 0.32
N GLU A 456 -21.27 35.00 1.58
CA GLU A 456 -19.95 34.55 2.08
C GLU A 456 -19.79 33.02 1.99
N LEU A 457 -20.83 32.26 2.36
CA LEU A 457 -20.82 30.79 2.20
C LEU A 457 -20.78 30.35 0.73
N LEU A 458 -21.46 31.06 -0.16
CA LEU A 458 -21.38 30.83 -1.61
C LEU A 458 -19.98 31.11 -2.15
N HIS A 459 -19.34 32.18 -1.69
CA HIS A 459 -17.96 32.51 -2.05
C HIS A 459 -17.01 31.39 -1.60
N ILE A 460 -17.15 30.94 -0.35
CA ILE A 460 -16.35 29.81 0.18
C ILE A 460 -16.54 28.56 -0.67
N ALA A 461 -17.79 28.19 -1.01
CA ALA A 461 -18.04 27.03 -1.87
C ALA A 461 -17.45 27.21 -3.28
N ALA A 462 -17.45 28.42 -3.82
CA ALA A 462 -16.93 28.70 -5.16
C ALA A 462 -15.39 28.69 -5.26
N GLU A 463 -14.69 29.11 -4.20
CA GLU A 463 -13.24 29.28 -4.19
C GLU A 463 -12.49 28.18 -3.40
N ALA A 464 -13.20 27.29 -2.70
CA ALA A 464 -12.59 26.15 -2.02
C ALA A 464 -11.84 25.22 -2.99
N HIS A 465 -10.70 24.70 -2.54
CA HIS A 465 -9.86 23.78 -3.32
C HIS A 465 -10.49 22.39 -3.52
N CYS A 466 -11.23 21.92 -2.52
CA CYS A 466 -11.97 20.65 -2.53
C CYS A 466 -13.46 20.87 -2.88
N HIS A 467 -14.21 19.77 -3.00
CA HIS A 467 -15.63 19.82 -3.37
C HIS A 467 -16.52 20.09 -2.15
N VAL A 468 -16.89 21.34 -1.94
CA VAL A 468 -17.72 21.75 -0.80
C VAL A 468 -19.21 21.80 -1.20
N LYS A 469 -20.03 20.98 -0.53
CA LYS A 469 -21.48 20.88 -0.76
C LYS A 469 -22.23 21.40 0.47
N ILE A 470 -22.88 22.55 0.32
CA ILE A 470 -23.57 23.21 1.44
C ILE A 470 -25.08 23.04 1.28
N LEU A 471 -25.77 22.56 2.32
CA LEU A 471 -27.23 22.56 2.42
C LEU A 471 -27.64 23.55 3.50
N LEU A 472 -28.36 24.59 3.11
CA LEU A 472 -28.98 25.56 4.00
C LEU A 472 -30.49 25.36 3.97
N THR A 473 -31.10 25.06 5.12
CA THR A 473 -32.56 25.04 5.23
C THR A 473 -33.05 26.27 5.99
N MET A 474 -34.24 26.72 5.63
CA MET A 474 -34.94 27.82 6.30
C MET A 474 -36.45 27.75 6.06
N ASP A 475 -37.21 28.69 6.61
CA ASP A 475 -38.60 28.87 6.21
C ASP A 475 -38.73 29.45 4.79
N THR A 476 -39.91 29.29 4.18
CA THR A 476 -40.20 29.74 2.81
C THR A 476 -40.18 31.26 2.63
N ALA A 477 -40.57 32.05 3.64
CA ALA A 477 -40.55 33.51 3.51
C ALA A 477 -39.10 34.02 3.45
N SER A 478 -38.25 33.52 4.34
CA SER A 478 -36.82 33.79 4.40
C SER A 478 -36.10 33.40 3.11
N SER A 479 -36.36 32.19 2.59
CA SER A 479 -35.75 31.75 1.32
C SER A 479 -36.21 32.59 0.13
N GLN A 480 -37.47 33.03 0.11
CA GLN A 480 -38.00 33.91 -0.93
C GLN A 480 -37.37 35.31 -0.84
N LYS A 481 -37.14 35.85 0.37
CA LYS A 481 -36.41 37.12 0.58
C LYS A 481 -35.00 37.04 -0.02
N VAL A 482 -34.25 35.97 0.28
CA VAL A 482 -32.92 35.73 -0.30
C VAL A 482 -33.00 35.54 -1.83
N ALA A 483 -34.01 34.82 -2.32
CA ALA A 483 -34.21 34.61 -3.76
C ALA A 483 -34.41 35.92 -4.53
N ARG A 484 -35.13 36.90 -3.94
CA ARG A 484 -35.30 38.24 -4.52
C ARG A 484 -33.98 39.03 -4.54
N GLY A 485 -33.10 38.81 -3.55
CA GLY A 485 -31.76 39.40 -3.47
C GLY A 485 -30.73 38.86 -4.47
N ARG A 486 -31.04 37.78 -5.20
CA ARG A 486 -30.12 37.09 -6.12
C ARG A 486 -29.48 37.97 -7.19
N SER A 487 -30.05 39.13 -7.51
CA SER A 487 -29.49 40.08 -8.48
C SER A 487 -28.15 40.67 -8.04
N ARG A 488 -27.86 40.69 -6.73
CA ARG A 488 -26.60 41.19 -6.14
C ARG A 488 -25.44 40.21 -6.27
N MET A 489 -25.73 38.93 -6.43
CA MET A 489 -24.71 37.86 -6.50
C MET A 489 -23.88 37.89 -7.80
N SER A 490 -22.59 37.58 -7.64
CA SER A 490 -21.66 37.43 -8.75
C SER A 490 -22.09 36.29 -9.70
N LYS A 491 -21.57 36.31 -10.93
CA LYS A 491 -21.86 35.25 -11.92
C LYS A 491 -21.32 33.88 -11.46
N LYS A 492 -20.26 33.86 -10.64
CA LYS A 492 -19.70 32.61 -10.07
C LYS A 492 -20.63 32.06 -9.00
N GLU A 493 -21.03 32.88 -8.02
CA GLU A 493 -21.98 32.49 -6.96
C GLU A 493 -23.30 31.97 -7.53
N ARG A 494 -23.87 32.66 -8.53
CA ARG A 494 -25.13 32.24 -9.16
C ARG A 494 -25.06 30.87 -9.85
N LYS A 495 -23.87 30.40 -10.23
CA LYS A 495 -23.67 29.08 -10.84
C LYS A 495 -23.58 27.96 -9.81
N VAL A 496 -23.08 28.27 -8.61
CA VAL A 496 -22.96 27.29 -7.52
C VAL A 496 -24.22 27.22 -6.67
N LEU A 497 -25.07 28.26 -6.69
CA LEU A 497 -26.36 28.29 -6.00
C LEU A 497 -27.43 27.46 -6.73
N LEU A 498 -27.94 26.46 -6.03
CA LEU A 498 -29.18 25.74 -6.30
C LEU A 498 -30.26 26.28 -5.36
N LEU A 499 -31.43 26.61 -5.89
CA LEU A 499 -32.50 27.26 -5.12
C LEU A 499 -33.78 26.46 -5.22
N LYS A 500 -34.25 25.98 -4.05
CA LYS A 500 -35.60 25.47 -3.83
C LYS A 500 -36.29 26.41 -2.84
N ALA A 501 -36.74 27.56 -3.34
CA ALA A 501 -37.28 28.62 -2.47
C ALA A 501 -38.53 28.13 -1.70
N GLU A 502 -39.32 27.24 -2.28
CA GLU A 502 -40.52 26.72 -1.64
C GLU A 502 -40.57 25.20 -1.77
N TRP A 503 -40.61 24.54 -0.63
CA TRP A 503 -40.78 23.11 -0.48
C TRP A 503 -41.92 22.84 0.50
N CYS A 504 -43.10 22.59 -0.07
CA CYS A 504 -44.29 22.33 0.70
C CYS A 504 -44.24 20.93 1.32
N GLN A 505 -44.69 20.82 2.57
CA GLN A 505 -44.85 19.54 3.24
C GLN A 505 -45.85 18.66 2.47
N ALA A 506 -45.39 17.51 1.99
CA ALA A 506 -46.28 16.52 1.40
C ALA A 506 -47.23 15.95 2.48
N THR A 507 -48.50 15.76 2.12
CA THR A 507 -49.49 15.04 2.93
C THR A 507 -49.72 13.65 2.34
N ASP A 508 -50.04 12.69 3.20
CA ASP A 508 -50.64 11.46 2.70
C ASP A 508 -52.01 11.84 2.15
N GLU A 509 -52.28 11.54 0.88
CA GLU A 509 -53.61 11.72 0.29
C GLU A 509 -54.61 11.06 1.24
N GLY A 510 -55.44 11.90 1.89
CA GLY A 510 -56.51 11.39 2.72
C GLY A 510 -57.35 10.47 1.85
N ARG A 511 -57.74 9.30 2.37
CA ARG A 511 -58.85 8.56 1.76
C ARG A 511 -59.94 9.57 1.50
N SER A 512 -60.23 9.85 0.23
CA SER A 512 -61.45 10.51 -0.14
C SER A 512 -62.56 9.57 0.35
N ASP A 513 -63.13 9.89 1.51
CA ASP A 513 -64.31 9.21 2.00
C ASP A 513 -65.41 9.48 0.98
N GLU A 514 -65.64 8.51 0.08
CA GLU A 514 -66.93 8.29 -0.58
C GLU A 514 -67.98 7.86 0.45
#